data_AF-A0A9F5MRG2-F1
#
_entry.id   AF-A0A9F5MRG2-F1
#
_cell.length_a   1.000
_cell.length_b   1.000
_cell.length_c   1.000
_cell.angle_alpha   90.00
_cell.angle_beta   90.00
_cell.angle_gamma   90.00
#
_symmetry.space_group_name_H-M   'P 1'
#
loop_
_entity.id
_entity.type
_entity.pdbx_description
1 polymer ?
#
loop_
_entity_poly.entity_id
_entity_poly.type
_entity_poly.pdbx_seq_one_letter_code
_entity_poly.pdbx_strand_id
1 'polypeptide(L)'
;MIAIIVVLSCLEKRARRNVIDEKCHLLNRRCGVVIPLDLMGVSSSRWAMGFAFGATANKVMILFADGYFPLRVLPQWIKAIAILIGATEVGLSSYPFFACLSTNVQITGATLGFLYTGAWFVVIVVQIGQCPHGQILGDYEKIIFYWPSLVCQLFLLGKFIHMLIKVSWAQLQTGLTTDNTTLLETHQAHYVQQLLRKPPLQKPQKSWIQQNIYEWDPYFQFPSRMISTMVLAIICLYMFVVIECYVYKLVSCTLVILMSNSEMLPASSNVSDVQPLKEFIEVVKGVWIFTVGSACLTSVSYVFHILVCYRKHIKRLRAGQKQFLPVLFSKVSSSQSVVAIARYSGWQIAYLLWGYLIIHIMQCLFGVMFIYGLVLPIKKGQGIEMAKSLGTGIFTLAVVIGILVLQMKTASRFFLQPKILPDDKEKPLALDNRKAFHNFNYFLFFSNVMLGLSACLFRLLCSGIMGAWLIARIDRTIMPKGYEVADMGYKTWIGMLFMDHYHTNPILLCFGHLLAVKSRENQQQKDTYSCHVDQLTDFRVSKKARTRWLLLYTLLKNPCLSALRKPR
;
A
#
# COMPACT_ATOMS: atom_id res chain seq x y z
N MET A 1 1.01 -27.25 15.81
CA MET A 1 1.12 -26.61 14.47
C MET A 1 1.13 -27.65 13.36
N ILE A 2 2.19 -28.48 13.21
CA ILE A 2 2.32 -29.46 12.12
C ILE A 2 1.12 -30.40 12.03
N ALA A 3 0.64 -30.92 13.16
CA ALA A 3 -0.55 -31.77 13.22
C ALA A 3 -1.80 -31.12 12.60
N ILE A 4 -2.02 -29.80 12.82
CA ILE A 4 -3.16 -29.07 12.26
C ILE A 4 -3.06 -28.98 10.74
N ILE A 5 -1.85 -28.71 10.22
CA ILE A 5 -1.58 -28.62 8.77
C ILE A 5 -1.85 -29.98 8.12
N VAL A 6 -1.36 -31.07 8.72
CA VAL A 6 -1.57 -32.43 8.22
C VAL A 6 -3.06 -32.79 8.22
N VAL A 7 -3.78 -32.51 9.32
CA VAL A 7 -5.22 -32.78 9.41
C VAL A 7 -6.01 -32.01 8.34
N LEU A 8 -5.75 -30.71 8.18
CA LEU A 8 -6.41 -29.90 7.14
C LEU A 8 -6.07 -30.38 5.73
N SER A 9 -4.81 -30.75 5.48
CA SER A 9 -4.36 -31.32 4.20
C SER A 9 -5.11 -32.60 3.88
N CYS A 10 -5.24 -33.53 4.84
CA CYS A 10 -6.00 -34.77 4.67
C CYS A 10 -7.48 -34.55 4.36
N LEU A 11 -8.07 -33.46 4.87
CA LEU A 11 -9.46 -33.09 4.62
C LEU A 11 -9.67 -32.40 3.28
N GLU A 12 -8.63 -31.78 2.72
CA GLU A 12 -8.71 -31.06 1.46
C GLU A 12 -8.63 -31.99 0.25
N LYS A 13 -9.45 -31.72 -0.76
CA LYS A 13 -9.52 -32.51 -1.99
C LYS A 13 -8.68 -31.86 -3.10
N ARG A 14 -7.83 -32.64 -3.75
CA ARG A 14 -7.06 -32.26 -4.94
C ARG A 14 -7.97 -32.06 -6.16
N ALA A 15 -7.69 -31.00 -6.92
CA ALA A 15 -8.41 -30.69 -8.15
C ALA A 15 -8.09 -31.67 -9.31
N ARG A 16 -6.86 -32.20 -9.36
CA ARG A 16 -6.45 -33.21 -10.33
C ARG A 16 -6.21 -34.55 -9.62
N ARG A 17 -6.55 -35.64 -10.32
CA ARG A 17 -6.28 -37.01 -9.87
C ARG A 17 -4.81 -37.34 -10.16
N ASN A 18 -4.11 -37.88 -9.17
CA ASN A 18 -2.72 -38.33 -9.35
C ASN A 18 -2.69 -39.85 -9.55
N VAL A 19 -1.62 -40.37 -10.15
CA VAL A 19 -1.37 -41.81 -10.32
C VAL A 19 -1.41 -42.58 -8.98
N ILE A 20 -1.08 -41.90 -7.88
CA ILE A 20 -1.14 -42.47 -6.52
C ILE A 20 -2.59 -42.74 -6.07
N ASP A 21 -3.56 -41.96 -6.55
CA ASP A 21 -4.98 -42.18 -6.26
C ASP A 21 -5.53 -43.45 -6.93
N GLU A 22 -4.85 -43.98 -7.96
CA GLU A 22 -5.23 -45.25 -8.61
C GLU A 22 -4.78 -46.47 -7.80
N LYS A 23 -3.69 -46.35 -7.02
CA LYS A 23 -3.15 -47.44 -6.19
C LYS A 23 -3.78 -47.53 -4.80
N CYS A 24 -4.25 -46.41 -4.25
CA CYS A 24 -4.87 -46.36 -2.91
C CYS A 24 -6.26 -45.74 -2.97
N HIS A 25 -7.31 -46.57 -2.97
CA HIS A 25 -8.72 -46.12 -2.93
C HIS A 25 -9.06 -45.26 -1.69
N LEU A 26 -8.35 -45.43 -0.57
CA LEU A 26 -8.51 -44.60 0.64
C LEU A 26 -8.08 -43.15 0.43
N LEU A 27 -7.11 -42.90 -0.45
CA LEU A 27 -6.59 -41.55 -0.71
C LEU A 27 -7.43 -40.76 -1.73
N ASN A 28 -8.51 -41.32 -2.29
CA ASN A 28 -9.37 -40.79 -3.36
C ASN A 28 -9.46 -39.25 -3.46
N ARG A 29 -8.43 -38.62 -4.03
CA ARG A 29 -8.20 -37.16 -4.11
C ARG A 29 -8.03 -36.41 -2.77
N ARG A 30 -7.97 -37.08 -1.61
CA ARG A 30 -7.63 -36.48 -0.31
C ARG A 30 -6.12 -36.16 -0.23
N CYS A 31 -5.71 -35.35 0.75
CA CYS A 31 -4.33 -34.81 0.84
C CYS A 31 -4.03 -33.76 -0.24
N GLY A 32 -4.86 -32.71 -0.28
CA GLY A 32 -4.60 -31.50 -1.05
C GLY A 32 -3.71 -30.51 -0.30
N VAL A 33 -2.95 -29.71 -1.05
CA VAL A 33 -2.21 -28.59 -0.46
C VAL A 33 -3.22 -27.53 -0.03
N VAL A 34 -3.33 -27.33 1.29
CA VAL A 34 -4.19 -26.29 1.84
C VAL A 34 -3.67 -24.93 1.40
N ILE A 35 -4.55 -24.10 0.85
CA ILE A 35 -4.18 -22.74 0.46
C ILE A 35 -4.37 -21.86 1.68
N PRO A 36 -3.30 -21.40 2.37
CA PRO A 36 -3.47 -20.59 3.57
C PRO A 36 -4.09 -19.23 3.23
N LEU A 37 -3.72 -18.66 2.09
CA LEU A 37 -4.06 -17.29 1.72
C LEU A 37 -4.38 -17.23 0.23
N ASP A 38 -5.65 -17.03 -0.10
CA ASP A 38 -6.03 -16.63 -1.44
C ASP A 38 -5.72 -15.14 -1.62
N LEU A 39 -4.53 -14.86 -2.15
CA LEU A 39 -4.01 -13.52 -2.42
C LEU A 39 -4.70 -12.85 -3.61
N MET A 40 -5.35 -13.63 -4.48
CA MET A 40 -5.97 -13.14 -5.73
C MET A 40 -7.49 -13.05 -5.61
N GLY A 41 -8.11 -13.90 -4.80
CA GLY A 41 -9.55 -13.89 -4.56
C GLY A 41 -10.02 -12.76 -3.66
N VAL A 42 -11.26 -12.34 -3.88
CA VAL A 42 -12.01 -11.50 -2.94
C VAL A 42 -12.61 -12.44 -1.89
N SER A 43 -11.86 -12.70 -0.82
CA SER A 43 -12.36 -13.57 0.25
C SER A 43 -13.54 -12.92 0.98
N SER A 44 -14.49 -13.72 1.48
CA SER A 44 -15.65 -13.23 2.22
C SER A 44 -15.28 -12.57 3.56
N SER A 45 -14.11 -12.90 4.12
CA SER A 45 -13.64 -12.48 5.46
C SER A 45 -12.33 -11.66 5.41
N ARG A 46 -12.22 -10.69 4.50
CA ARG A 46 -11.01 -9.83 4.28
C ARG A 46 -10.37 -9.28 5.56
N TRP A 47 -11.20 -8.76 6.47
CA TRP A 47 -10.72 -8.21 7.74
C TRP A 47 -10.08 -9.27 8.64
N ALA A 48 -10.65 -10.48 8.69
CA ALA A 48 -10.10 -11.57 9.49
C ALA A 48 -8.69 -11.96 9.04
N MET A 49 -8.41 -11.91 7.73
CA MET A 49 -7.06 -12.13 7.21
C MET A 49 -6.09 -11.02 7.65
N GLY A 50 -6.54 -9.76 7.68
CA GLY A 50 -5.75 -8.66 8.22
C GLY A 50 -5.42 -8.82 9.71
N PHE A 51 -6.40 -9.22 10.52
CA PHE A 51 -6.18 -9.51 11.95
C PHE A 51 -5.31 -10.76 12.17
N ALA A 52 -5.39 -11.78 11.31
CA ALA A 52 -4.48 -12.93 11.35
C ALA A 52 -3.02 -12.51 11.13
N PHE A 53 -2.74 -11.60 10.19
CA PHE A 53 -1.41 -11.00 10.06
C PHE A 53 -1.02 -10.15 11.28
N GLY A 54 -1.95 -9.36 11.81
CA GLY A 54 -1.73 -8.57 13.02
C GLY A 54 -1.34 -9.41 14.25
N ALA A 55 -1.96 -10.58 14.42
CA ALA A 55 -1.66 -11.54 15.48
C ALA A 55 -0.25 -12.16 15.38
N THR A 56 0.43 -11.98 14.25
CA THR A 56 1.79 -12.50 13.99
C THR A 56 2.84 -11.40 13.97
N ALA A 57 2.41 -10.12 14.00
CA ALA A 57 3.29 -8.97 13.84
C ALA A 57 4.34 -8.87 14.94
N ASN A 58 3.99 -9.19 16.19
CA ASN A 58 4.93 -9.22 17.30
C ASN A 58 6.08 -10.23 17.07
N LYS A 59 5.78 -11.43 16.57
CA LYS A 59 6.78 -12.47 16.26
C LYS A 59 7.75 -11.99 15.18
N VAL A 60 7.25 -11.32 14.15
CA VAL A 60 8.07 -10.75 13.07
C VAL A 60 8.99 -9.66 13.60
N MET A 61 8.51 -8.79 14.51
CA MET A 61 9.35 -7.76 15.11
C MET A 61 10.43 -8.33 16.02
N ILE A 62 10.12 -9.38 16.80
CA ILE A 62 11.08 -10.05 17.68
C ILE A 62 12.19 -10.75 16.90
N LEU A 63 11.93 -11.21 15.67
CA LEU A 63 12.96 -11.78 14.79
C LEU A 63 14.13 -10.82 14.52
N PHE A 64 13.85 -9.51 14.53
CA PHE A 64 14.86 -8.47 14.32
C PHE A 64 15.46 -7.93 15.63
N ALA A 65 15.00 -8.41 16.79
CA ALA A 65 15.58 -8.06 18.08
C ALA A 65 16.73 -9.04 18.42
N ASP A 66 17.79 -8.52 19.05
CA ASP A 66 19.05 -9.25 19.34
C ASP A 66 18.92 -10.52 20.21
N GLY A 67 17.71 -10.85 20.69
CA GLY A 67 17.43 -12.00 21.56
C GLY A 67 16.92 -13.26 20.89
N TYR A 68 16.67 -13.28 19.57
CA TYR A 68 16.04 -14.45 18.91
C TYR A 68 16.92 -15.72 18.91
N PHE A 69 18.25 -15.55 18.85
CA PHE A 69 19.19 -16.68 18.86
C PHE A 69 20.03 -16.66 20.15
N PRO A 70 19.94 -17.69 21.00
CA PRO A 70 20.74 -17.77 22.23
C PRO A 70 22.25 -17.99 21.96
N LEU A 71 22.64 -18.26 20.71
CA LEU A 71 24.01 -18.57 20.33
C LEU A 71 24.81 -17.29 20.04
N ARG A 72 25.36 -16.67 21.10
CA ARG A 72 26.16 -15.41 21.04
C ARG A 72 27.46 -15.48 20.21
N VAL A 73 27.83 -16.63 19.63
CA VAL A 73 29.19 -16.90 19.09
C VAL A 73 29.23 -17.25 17.59
N LEU A 74 28.21 -16.94 16.79
CA LEU A 74 28.28 -17.19 15.33
C LEU A 74 28.76 -15.99 14.51
N PRO A 75 29.55 -16.23 13.42
CA PRO A 75 29.89 -15.24 12.41
C PRO A 75 28.68 -14.44 11.88
N GLN A 76 28.90 -13.17 11.53
CA GLN A 76 27.84 -12.25 11.07
C GLN A 76 27.05 -12.76 9.87
N TRP A 77 27.68 -13.48 8.92
CA TRP A 77 26.99 -14.05 7.77
C TRP A 77 26.03 -15.20 8.14
N ILE A 78 26.32 -15.96 9.20
CA ILE A 78 25.43 -17.03 9.68
C ILE A 78 24.18 -16.43 10.34
N LYS A 79 24.31 -15.26 11.01
CA LYS A 79 23.15 -14.55 11.55
C LYS A 79 22.12 -14.22 10.45
N ALA A 80 22.56 -13.87 9.24
CA ALA A 80 21.65 -13.61 8.12
C ALA A 80 20.88 -14.88 7.67
N ILE A 81 21.55 -16.03 7.60
CA ILE A 81 20.92 -17.32 7.29
C ILE A 81 19.96 -17.72 8.42
N ALA A 82 20.35 -17.51 9.67
CA ALA A 82 19.52 -17.77 10.83
C ALA A 82 18.23 -16.93 10.80
N ILE A 83 18.32 -15.63 10.47
CA ILE A 83 17.14 -14.76 10.29
C ILE A 83 16.22 -15.29 9.18
N LEU A 84 16.77 -15.79 8.07
CA LEU A 84 15.95 -16.39 7.00
C LEU A 84 15.22 -17.65 7.49
N ILE A 85 15.91 -18.52 8.24
CA ILE A 85 15.29 -19.71 8.86
C ILE A 85 14.22 -19.29 9.86
N GLY A 86 14.49 -18.33 10.73
CA GLY A 86 13.51 -17.78 11.67
C GLY A 86 12.30 -17.17 10.97
N ALA A 87 12.48 -16.48 9.84
CA ALA A 87 11.37 -15.99 9.03
C ALA A 87 10.51 -17.13 8.47
N THR A 88 11.13 -18.23 8.01
CA THR A 88 10.39 -19.43 7.58
C THR A 88 9.66 -20.11 8.73
N GLU A 89 10.26 -20.16 9.92
CA GLU A 89 9.65 -20.70 11.15
C GLU A 89 8.43 -19.86 11.56
N VAL A 90 8.57 -18.53 11.59
CA VAL A 90 7.46 -17.62 11.90
C VAL A 90 6.33 -17.79 10.87
N GLY A 91 6.66 -17.89 9.58
CA GLY A 91 5.70 -18.16 8.52
C GLY A 91 4.95 -19.48 8.72
N LEU A 92 5.67 -20.55 9.05
CA LEU A 92 5.10 -21.87 9.32
C LEU A 92 4.23 -21.86 10.59
N SER A 93 4.67 -21.16 11.65
CA SER A 93 3.91 -20.95 12.88
C SER A 93 2.62 -20.17 12.65
N SER A 94 2.63 -19.26 11.67
CA SER A 94 1.47 -18.43 11.35
C SER A 94 0.47 -19.15 10.43
N TYR A 95 0.93 -20.19 9.71
CA TYR A 95 0.16 -20.91 8.70
C TYR A 95 -1.21 -21.42 9.21
N PRO A 96 -1.35 -22.02 10.41
CA PRO A 96 -2.64 -22.52 10.88
C PRO A 96 -3.71 -21.42 11.03
N PHE A 97 -3.34 -20.19 11.40
CA PHE A 97 -4.30 -19.08 11.50
C PHE A 97 -5.01 -18.84 10.16
N PHE A 98 -4.23 -18.83 9.08
CA PHE A 98 -4.71 -18.56 7.74
C PHE A 98 -5.45 -19.77 7.14
N ALA A 99 -4.88 -20.96 7.28
CA ALA A 99 -5.46 -22.21 6.78
C ALA A 99 -6.83 -22.51 7.41
N CYS A 100 -7.00 -22.27 8.71
CA CYS A 100 -8.28 -22.45 9.39
C CYS A 100 -9.35 -21.44 8.95
N LEU A 101 -8.94 -20.24 8.49
CA LEU A 101 -9.86 -19.22 7.97
C LEU A 101 -10.26 -19.47 6.50
N SER A 102 -9.39 -20.11 5.71
CA SER A 102 -9.60 -20.34 4.28
C SER A 102 -10.23 -21.69 3.94
N THR A 103 -10.22 -22.66 4.86
CA THR A 103 -10.70 -24.01 4.57
C THR A 103 -12.19 -24.07 4.23
N ASN A 104 -12.53 -24.96 3.29
CA ASN A 104 -13.92 -25.27 2.95
C ASN A 104 -14.63 -26.08 4.04
N VAL A 105 -13.88 -26.83 4.86
CA VAL A 105 -14.44 -27.64 5.96
C VAL A 105 -14.62 -26.76 7.19
N GLN A 106 -15.69 -25.97 7.19
CA GLN A 106 -15.86 -24.86 8.13
C GLN A 106 -15.86 -25.30 9.61
N ILE A 107 -16.44 -26.46 9.95
CA ILE A 107 -16.48 -26.94 11.35
C ILE A 107 -15.07 -27.23 11.86
N THR A 108 -14.36 -28.13 11.18
CA THR A 108 -13.02 -28.56 11.60
C THR A 108 -12.01 -27.42 11.55
N GLY A 109 -12.11 -26.54 10.54
CA GLY A 109 -11.31 -25.32 10.47
C GLY A 109 -11.53 -24.40 11.67
N ALA A 110 -12.80 -24.14 12.01
CA ALA A 110 -13.11 -23.22 13.09
C ALA A 110 -12.79 -23.79 14.49
N THR A 111 -12.96 -25.10 14.73
CA THR A 111 -12.57 -25.72 16.01
C THR A 111 -11.05 -25.73 16.20
N LEU A 112 -10.29 -26.17 15.18
CA LEU A 112 -8.82 -26.18 15.24
C LEU A 112 -8.26 -24.75 15.31
N GLY A 113 -8.84 -23.81 14.56
CA GLY A 113 -8.47 -22.39 14.60
C GLY A 113 -8.72 -21.76 15.97
N PHE A 114 -9.85 -22.06 16.60
CA PHE A 114 -10.19 -21.58 17.94
C PHE A 114 -9.20 -22.11 18.99
N LEU A 115 -8.94 -23.42 19.01
CA LEU A 115 -7.99 -24.03 19.95
C LEU A 115 -6.58 -23.47 19.78
N TYR A 116 -6.11 -23.33 18.53
CA TYR A 116 -4.78 -22.81 18.24
C TYR A 116 -4.64 -21.33 18.64
N THR A 117 -5.64 -20.50 18.32
CA THR A 117 -5.63 -19.07 18.69
C THR A 117 -5.76 -18.89 20.20
N GLY A 118 -6.59 -19.71 20.85
CA GLY A 118 -6.78 -19.69 22.30
C GLY A 118 -5.50 -20.05 23.04
N ALA A 119 -4.79 -21.08 22.59
CA ALA A 119 -3.49 -21.46 23.16
C ALA A 119 -2.47 -20.31 23.11
N TRP A 120 -2.32 -19.64 21.96
CA TRP A 120 -1.41 -18.50 21.84
C TRP A 120 -1.85 -17.30 22.66
N PHE A 121 -3.16 -17.05 22.74
CA PHE A 121 -3.70 -15.98 23.58
C PHE A 121 -3.35 -16.21 25.06
N VAL A 122 -3.58 -17.42 25.57
CA VAL A 122 -3.22 -17.79 26.95
C VAL A 122 -1.72 -17.62 27.18
N VAL A 123 -0.87 -18.11 26.27
CA VAL A 123 0.59 -17.96 26.39
C VAL A 123 1.01 -16.50 26.50
N ILE A 124 0.47 -15.61 25.66
CA ILE A 124 0.82 -14.18 25.69
C ILE A 124 0.29 -13.53 26.96
N VAL A 125 -0.93 -13.84 27.40
CA VAL A 125 -1.50 -13.32 28.65
C VAL A 125 -0.67 -13.75 29.86
N VAL A 126 -0.28 -15.02 29.92
CA VAL A 126 0.60 -15.54 30.99
C VAL A 126 1.96 -14.86 30.97
N GLN A 127 2.56 -14.67 29.79
CA GLN A 127 3.85 -13.99 29.64
C GLN A 127 3.80 -12.54 30.12
N ILE A 128 2.69 -11.84 29.89
CA ILE A 128 2.45 -10.48 30.38
C ILE A 128 2.24 -10.50 31.89
N GLY A 129 1.42 -11.42 32.42
CA GLY A 129 1.09 -11.51 33.84
C GLY A 129 2.27 -11.88 34.73
N GLN A 130 3.19 -12.74 34.26
CA GLN A 130 4.36 -13.15 35.04
C GLN A 130 5.38 -12.02 35.23
N CYS A 131 5.55 -11.15 34.23
CA CYS A 131 6.54 -10.07 34.28
C CYS A 131 6.06 -8.89 33.40
N PRO A 132 5.16 -8.01 33.89
CA PRO A 132 4.67 -6.88 33.11
C PRO A 132 5.73 -5.77 32.96
N HIS A 133 6.61 -5.66 33.96
CA HIS A 133 7.64 -4.64 34.08
C HIS A 133 8.77 -4.82 33.05
N GLY A 134 9.12 -3.73 32.38
CA GLY A 134 10.36 -3.58 31.62
C GLY A 134 11.30 -2.63 32.32
N GLN A 135 12.61 -2.83 32.16
CA GLN A 135 13.63 -2.05 32.89
C GLN A 135 13.71 -0.58 32.43
N ILE A 136 13.14 -0.22 31.27
CA ILE A 136 13.44 1.07 30.60
C ILE A 136 12.18 1.90 30.31
N LEU A 137 11.07 1.30 29.85
CA LEU A 137 9.85 2.04 29.54
C LEU A 137 8.85 2.09 30.72
N GLY A 138 9.15 1.40 31.82
CA GLY A 138 8.35 1.34 33.05
C GLY A 138 7.50 0.06 33.18
N ASP A 139 6.54 0.11 34.09
CA ASP A 139 5.79 -1.07 34.57
C ASP A 139 4.92 -1.74 33.48
N TYR A 140 4.64 -1.04 32.38
CA TYR A 140 3.72 -1.46 31.31
C TYR A 140 4.41 -1.74 29.97
N GLU A 141 5.75 -1.80 29.90
CA GLU A 141 6.51 -1.95 28.66
C GLU A 141 6.05 -3.13 27.79
N LYS A 142 5.92 -4.32 28.38
CA LYS A 142 5.48 -5.51 27.64
C LYS A 142 4.04 -5.38 27.19
N ILE A 143 3.17 -4.77 27.99
CA ILE A 143 1.75 -4.57 27.63
C ILE A 143 1.66 -3.66 26.40
N ILE A 144 2.41 -2.56 26.38
CA ILE A 144 2.47 -1.62 25.26
C ILE A 144 2.97 -2.29 23.97
N PHE A 145 3.91 -3.23 24.07
CA PHE A 145 4.38 -3.96 22.89
C PHE A 145 3.38 -5.04 22.41
N TYR A 146 2.78 -5.82 23.32
CA TYR A 146 1.98 -6.99 22.94
C TYR A 146 0.48 -6.72 22.69
N TRP A 147 -0.08 -5.59 23.15
CA TRP A 147 -1.52 -5.34 23.04
C TRP A 147 -2.10 -5.38 21.61
N PRO A 148 -1.42 -4.92 20.52
CA PRO A 148 -2.02 -4.97 19.18
C PRO A 148 -2.24 -6.41 18.74
N SER A 149 -1.28 -7.29 19.06
CA SER A 149 -1.38 -8.72 18.79
C SER A 149 -2.48 -9.38 19.62
N LEU A 150 -2.63 -9.01 20.90
CA LEU A 150 -3.71 -9.52 21.76
C LEU A 150 -5.10 -9.15 21.23
N VAL A 151 -5.30 -7.90 20.83
CA VAL A 151 -6.57 -7.45 20.23
C VAL A 151 -6.87 -8.22 18.94
N CYS A 152 -5.85 -8.42 18.10
CA CYS A 152 -5.99 -9.22 16.89
C CYS A 152 -6.38 -10.68 17.19
N GLN A 153 -5.77 -11.31 18.20
CA GLN A 153 -6.10 -12.68 18.60
C GLN A 153 -7.49 -12.79 19.21
N LEU A 154 -7.91 -11.82 20.03
CA LEU A 154 -9.26 -11.77 20.59
C LEU A 154 -10.31 -11.65 19.47
N PHE A 155 -10.05 -10.80 18.47
CA PHE A 155 -10.92 -10.69 17.30
C PHE A 155 -11.02 -12.02 16.53
N LEU A 156 -9.89 -12.71 16.33
CA LEU A 156 -9.87 -14.02 15.67
C LEU A 156 -10.66 -15.08 16.45
N LEU A 157 -10.51 -15.12 17.78
CA LEU A 157 -11.29 -16.00 18.65
C LEU A 157 -12.79 -15.75 18.47
N GLY A 158 -13.23 -14.49 18.56
CA GLY A 158 -14.62 -14.11 18.31
C GLY A 158 -15.09 -14.51 16.91
N LYS A 159 -14.22 -14.39 15.90
CA LYS A 159 -14.55 -14.77 14.52
C LYS A 159 -14.71 -16.29 14.36
N PHE A 160 -13.85 -17.10 14.98
CA PHE A 160 -13.98 -18.55 14.96
C PHE A 160 -15.25 -19.01 15.69
N ILE A 161 -15.60 -18.39 16.82
CA ILE A 161 -16.88 -18.64 17.52
C ILE A 161 -18.05 -18.31 16.60
N HIS A 162 -18.05 -17.14 15.98
CA HIS A 162 -19.12 -16.74 15.06
C HIS A 162 -19.26 -17.68 13.86
N MET A 163 -18.13 -18.17 13.33
CA MET A 163 -18.11 -19.15 12.24
C MET A 163 -18.72 -20.49 12.69
N LEU A 164 -18.41 -20.97 13.89
CA LEU A 164 -19.03 -22.16 14.48
C LEU A 164 -20.53 -21.98 14.65
N ILE A 165 -20.98 -20.87 15.26
CA ILE A 165 -22.40 -20.57 15.45
C ILE A 165 -23.14 -20.56 14.11
N LYS A 166 -22.57 -19.88 13.11
CA LYS A 166 -23.18 -19.78 11.78
C LYS A 166 -23.34 -21.16 11.12
N VAL A 167 -22.32 -22.01 11.22
CA VAL A 167 -22.36 -23.35 10.62
C VAL A 167 -23.35 -24.24 11.36
N SER A 168 -23.31 -24.26 12.69
CA SER A 168 -24.24 -25.04 13.50
C SER A 168 -25.69 -24.60 13.25
N TRP A 169 -25.93 -23.30 13.10
CA TRP A 169 -27.26 -22.76 12.80
C TRP A 169 -27.72 -23.11 11.38
N ALA A 170 -26.82 -23.04 10.38
CA ALA A 170 -27.12 -23.43 9.02
C ALA A 170 -27.42 -24.94 8.89
N GLN A 171 -26.67 -25.78 9.59
CA GLN A 171 -26.93 -27.23 9.67
C GLN A 171 -28.27 -27.54 10.33
N LEU A 172 -28.67 -26.74 11.33
CA LEU A 172 -29.95 -26.88 12.01
C LEU A 172 -31.14 -26.42 11.13
N GLN A 173 -30.99 -25.36 10.35
CA GLN A 173 -32.06 -24.80 9.52
C GLN A 173 -32.26 -25.54 8.19
N THR A 174 -31.20 -26.06 7.60
CA THR A 174 -31.25 -26.70 6.28
C THR A 174 -30.12 -27.73 6.21
N GLY A 175 -30.47 -29.03 6.14
CA GLY A 175 -29.51 -30.11 5.86
C GLY A 175 -28.84 -30.04 4.47
N LEU A 176 -28.88 -28.88 3.80
CA LEU A 176 -28.30 -28.62 2.50
C LEU A 176 -27.00 -27.83 2.67
N THR A 177 -25.87 -28.53 2.54
CA THR A 177 -24.54 -27.91 2.46
C THR A 177 -24.52 -26.91 1.32
N THR A 178 -24.19 -25.66 1.66
CA THR A 178 -24.10 -24.53 0.73
C THR A 178 -22.82 -24.61 -0.11
N ASP A 179 -22.59 -25.75 -0.77
CA ASP A 179 -21.46 -25.96 -1.70
C ASP A 179 -21.84 -25.49 -3.11
N ASN A 180 -22.29 -24.23 -3.21
CA ASN A 180 -22.21 -23.51 -4.46
C ASN A 180 -21.17 -22.41 -4.25
N THR A 181 -19.91 -22.76 -4.48
CA THR A 181 -18.88 -21.78 -4.82
C THR A 181 -19.36 -21.07 -6.08
N THR A 182 -20.18 -20.04 -5.92
CA THR A 182 -20.58 -19.17 -7.03
C THR A 182 -19.31 -18.52 -7.51
N LEU A 183 -18.73 -19.10 -8.56
CA LEU A 183 -17.51 -18.68 -9.24
C LEU A 183 -17.56 -17.21 -9.65
N LEU A 184 -18.77 -16.63 -9.69
CA LEU A 184 -19.03 -15.21 -9.84
C LEU A 184 -19.63 -14.62 -8.56
N GLU A 185 -18.95 -13.62 -8.02
CA GLU A 185 -19.46 -12.83 -6.90
C GLU A 185 -20.53 -11.83 -7.35
N THR A 186 -21.56 -11.64 -6.53
CA THR A 186 -22.69 -10.74 -6.80
C THR A 186 -22.26 -9.31 -7.13
N HIS A 187 -21.21 -8.80 -6.48
CA HIS A 187 -20.73 -7.44 -6.73
C HIS A 187 -20.12 -7.27 -8.14
N GLN A 188 -19.44 -8.31 -8.66
CA GLN A 188 -18.84 -8.29 -10.00
C GLN A 188 -19.93 -8.28 -11.07
N ALA A 189 -21.00 -9.06 -10.87
CA ALA A 189 -22.16 -9.07 -11.75
C ALA A 189 -22.85 -7.70 -11.78
N HIS A 190 -23.07 -7.08 -10.62
CA HIS A 190 -23.67 -5.75 -10.55
C HIS A 190 -22.82 -4.67 -11.23
N TYR A 191 -21.49 -4.75 -11.10
CA TYR A 191 -20.58 -3.85 -11.81
C TYR A 191 -20.77 -3.92 -13.34
N VAL A 192 -20.82 -5.13 -13.90
CA VAL A 192 -21.04 -5.32 -15.36
C VAL A 192 -22.44 -4.88 -15.78
N GLN A 193 -23.47 -5.16 -14.97
CA GLN A 193 -24.83 -4.67 -15.20
C GLN A 193 -24.87 -3.14 -15.26
N GLN A 194 -24.15 -2.46 -14.36
CA GLN A 194 -24.07 -1.00 -14.35
C GLN A 194 -23.34 -0.47 -15.60
N LEU A 195 -22.29 -1.15 -16.04
CA LEU A 195 -21.53 -0.75 -17.25
C LEU A 195 -22.38 -0.86 -18.52
N LEU A 196 -23.28 -1.84 -18.58
CA LEU A 196 -24.19 -2.05 -19.71
C LEU A 196 -25.47 -1.21 -19.63
N ARG A 197 -25.79 -0.65 -18.46
CA ARG A 197 -26.92 0.30 -18.32
C ARG A 197 -26.57 1.61 -19.02
N LYS A 198 -27.59 2.25 -19.61
CA LYS A 198 -27.43 3.60 -20.17
C LYS A 198 -26.97 4.56 -19.05
N PRO A 199 -25.97 5.42 -19.31
CA PRO A 199 -25.58 6.42 -18.33
C PRO A 199 -26.78 7.32 -18.01
N PRO A 200 -26.99 7.68 -16.74
CA PRO A 200 -28.04 8.63 -16.38
C PRO A 200 -27.80 9.97 -17.07
N LEU A 201 -28.87 10.62 -17.53
CA LEU A 201 -28.84 11.92 -18.24
C LEU A 201 -28.23 13.04 -17.37
N GLN A 202 -28.32 12.94 -16.05
CA GLN A 202 -27.65 13.81 -15.09
C GLN A 202 -26.69 13.00 -14.22
N LYS A 203 -25.44 13.48 -14.14
CA LYS A 203 -24.50 12.99 -13.11
C LYS A 203 -24.95 13.55 -11.77
N PRO A 204 -25.04 12.72 -10.71
CA PRO A 204 -25.41 13.22 -9.39
C PRO A 204 -24.41 14.31 -8.95
N GLN A 205 -24.92 15.41 -8.38
CA GLN A 205 -24.10 16.44 -7.75
C GLN A 205 -23.38 15.81 -6.57
N LYS A 206 -22.07 15.60 -6.70
CA LYS A 206 -21.23 15.04 -5.63
C LYS A 206 -20.77 16.16 -4.71
N SER A 207 -20.77 15.92 -3.40
CA SER A 207 -20.20 16.86 -2.43
C SER A 207 -18.69 17.04 -2.66
N TRP A 208 -18.13 18.17 -2.22
CA TRP A 208 -16.69 18.46 -2.35
C TRP A 208 -15.81 17.35 -1.74
N ILE A 209 -16.24 16.78 -0.60
CA ILE A 209 -15.58 15.65 0.08
C ILE A 209 -15.59 14.38 -0.79
N GLN A 210 -16.72 14.07 -1.42
CA GLN A 210 -16.81 12.91 -2.33
C GLN A 210 -16.00 13.09 -3.62
N GLN A 211 -15.80 14.33 -4.05
CA GLN A 211 -14.99 14.63 -5.24
C GLN A 211 -13.48 14.59 -4.95
N ASN A 212 -13.05 15.12 -3.79
CA ASN A 212 -11.63 15.33 -3.50
C ASN A 212 -11.01 14.29 -2.56
N ILE A 213 -11.75 13.81 -1.56
CA ILE A 213 -11.18 12.95 -0.50
C ILE A 213 -11.37 11.48 -0.83
N TYR A 214 -12.61 11.05 -1.08
CA TYR A 214 -12.87 9.64 -1.38
C TYR A 214 -14.20 9.43 -2.10
N GLU A 215 -14.12 8.93 -3.34
CA GLU A 215 -15.28 8.46 -4.08
C GLU A 215 -15.64 7.04 -3.64
N TRP A 216 -16.71 6.90 -2.87
CA TRP A 216 -17.25 5.61 -2.46
C TRP A 216 -17.86 4.89 -3.66
N ASP A 217 -17.38 3.68 -3.94
CA ASP A 217 -17.92 2.84 -5.02
C ASP A 217 -18.45 1.54 -4.41
N PRO A 218 -19.78 1.32 -4.40
CA PRO A 218 -20.39 0.12 -3.82
C PRO A 218 -20.00 -1.15 -4.56
N TYR A 219 -19.60 -1.06 -5.84
CA TYR A 219 -19.33 -2.22 -6.68
C TYR A 219 -17.84 -2.58 -6.74
N PHE A 220 -16.98 -1.80 -6.09
CA PHE A 220 -15.55 -2.05 -6.03
C PHE A 220 -15.13 -2.61 -4.67
N GLN A 221 -14.58 -3.81 -4.68
CA GLN A 221 -14.00 -4.43 -3.51
C GLN A 221 -12.47 -4.49 -3.62
N PHE A 222 -11.78 -4.13 -2.55
CA PHE A 222 -10.33 -4.32 -2.45
C PHE A 222 -10.01 -5.81 -2.28
N PRO A 223 -8.94 -6.32 -2.91
CA PRO A 223 -8.42 -7.66 -2.63
C PRO A 223 -8.07 -7.83 -1.16
N SER A 224 -8.22 -9.05 -0.65
CA SER A 224 -7.86 -9.44 0.73
C SER A 224 -6.43 -9.00 1.07
N ARG A 225 -5.49 -9.31 0.16
CA ARG A 225 -4.08 -8.94 0.24
C ARG A 225 -3.86 -7.45 0.53
N MET A 226 -4.52 -6.56 -0.21
CA MET A 226 -4.34 -5.11 -0.02
C MET A 226 -4.76 -4.69 1.39
N ILE A 227 -5.93 -5.12 1.86
CA ILE A 227 -6.40 -4.80 3.22
C ILE A 227 -5.45 -5.38 4.27
N SER A 228 -5.07 -6.65 4.11
CA SER A 228 -4.13 -7.32 5.01
C SER A 228 -2.79 -6.59 5.10
N THR A 229 -2.24 -6.15 3.97
CA THR A 229 -0.99 -5.38 3.95
C THR A 229 -1.10 -4.05 4.67
N MET A 230 -2.22 -3.33 4.54
CA MET A 230 -2.41 -2.04 5.21
C MET A 230 -2.57 -2.20 6.72
N VAL A 231 -3.36 -3.19 7.15
CA VAL A 231 -3.52 -3.51 8.59
C VAL A 231 -2.17 -3.89 9.19
N LEU A 232 -1.44 -4.79 8.54
CA LEU A 232 -0.11 -5.19 8.99
C LEU A 232 0.87 -4.01 8.98
N ALA A 233 0.85 -3.16 7.95
CA ALA A 233 1.70 -1.98 7.88
C ALA A 233 1.45 -0.99 9.03
N ILE A 234 0.19 -0.75 9.41
CA ILE A 234 -0.15 0.12 10.56
C ILE A 234 0.35 -0.50 11.87
N ILE A 235 0.16 -1.81 12.06
CA ILE A 235 0.64 -2.50 13.27
C ILE A 235 2.17 -2.48 13.31
N CYS A 236 2.86 -2.79 12.21
CA CYS A 236 4.32 -2.72 12.14
C CYS A 236 4.84 -1.30 12.38
N LEU A 237 4.19 -0.27 11.83
CA LEU A 237 4.53 1.14 12.08
C LEU A 237 4.41 1.46 13.58
N TYR A 238 3.31 1.07 14.22
CA TYR A 238 3.13 1.24 15.66
C TYR A 238 4.25 0.57 16.46
N MET A 239 4.55 -0.69 16.16
CA MET A 239 5.61 -1.44 16.86
C MET A 239 6.98 -0.81 16.67
N PHE A 240 7.27 -0.30 15.47
CA PHE A 240 8.51 0.40 15.17
C PHE A 240 8.63 1.71 15.96
N VAL A 241 7.55 2.48 16.06
CA VAL A 241 7.50 3.71 16.88
C VAL A 241 7.70 3.40 18.36
N VAL A 242 7.13 2.31 18.87
CA VAL A 242 7.35 1.88 20.27
C VAL A 242 8.83 1.54 20.51
N ILE A 243 9.46 0.82 19.58
CA ILE A 243 10.91 0.54 19.64
C ILE A 243 11.71 1.84 19.61
N GLU A 244 11.33 2.79 18.75
CA GLU A 244 12.00 4.09 18.68
C GLU A 244 11.87 4.85 20.01
N CYS A 245 10.69 4.86 20.63
CA CYS A 245 10.47 5.44 21.96
C CYS A 245 11.33 4.77 23.04
N TYR A 246 11.52 3.45 22.96
CA TYR A 246 12.42 2.71 23.86
C TYR A 246 13.87 3.15 23.67
N VAL A 247 14.35 3.22 22.42
CA VAL A 247 15.71 3.69 22.11
C VAL A 247 15.90 5.14 22.56
N TYR A 248 14.91 6.00 22.32
CA TYR A 248 14.92 7.40 22.76
C TYR A 248 15.03 7.51 24.29
N LYS A 249 14.29 6.69 25.04
CA LYS A 249 14.35 6.67 26.51
C LYS A 249 15.71 6.18 27.00
N LEU A 250 16.25 5.10 26.41
CA LEU A 250 17.58 4.59 26.72
C LEU A 250 18.65 5.66 26.52
N VAL A 251 18.69 6.28 25.33
CA VAL A 251 19.64 7.35 24.99
C VAL A 251 19.46 8.55 25.93
N SER A 252 18.22 8.95 26.22
CA SER A 252 17.92 10.04 27.15
C SER A 252 18.43 9.76 28.56
N CYS A 253 18.28 8.53 29.06
CA CYS A 253 18.77 8.13 30.38
C CYS A 253 20.30 8.13 30.44
N THR A 254 20.97 7.52 29.45
CA THR A 254 22.45 7.53 29.37
C THR A 254 22.99 8.95 29.32
N LEU A 255 22.32 9.82 28.57
CA LEU A 255 22.73 11.20 28.40
C LEU A 255 22.47 12.05 29.65
N VAL A 256 21.42 11.78 30.43
CA VAL A 256 21.22 12.38 31.76
C VAL A 256 22.31 11.93 32.74
N ILE A 257 22.69 10.64 32.75
CA ILE A 257 23.78 10.12 33.59
C ILE A 257 25.12 10.75 33.21
N LEU A 258 25.38 10.91 31.90
CA LEU A 258 26.59 11.58 31.42
C LEU A 258 26.64 13.04 31.89
N MET A 259 25.51 13.75 31.82
CA MET A 259 25.40 15.11 32.33
C MET A 259 25.66 15.18 33.84
N SER A 260 25.04 14.31 34.65
CA SER A 260 25.27 14.32 36.11
C SER A 260 26.71 14.00 36.47
N ASN A 261 27.36 13.09 35.74
CA ASN A 261 28.77 12.75 35.95
C ASN A 261 29.70 13.92 35.60
N SER A 262 29.34 14.72 34.57
CA SER A 262 30.09 15.93 34.21
C SER A 262 29.94 17.05 35.24
N GLU A 263 28.80 17.13 35.95
CA GLU A 263 28.56 18.10 37.03
C GLU A 263 29.28 17.71 38.34
N MET A 264 29.61 16.43 38.55
CA MET A 264 30.30 15.92 39.75
C MET A 264 31.83 16.05 39.74
N LEU A 265 32.46 16.40 38.61
CA LEU A 265 33.91 16.65 38.54
C LEU A 265 34.22 18.09 39.03
N PRO A 266 34.85 18.28 40.21
CA PRO A 266 35.09 19.61 40.74
C PRO A 266 36.37 20.25 40.18
N ALA A 267 36.25 21.53 39.84
CA ALA A 267 37.28 22.58 40.04
C ALA A 267 38.40 22.84 39.02
N SER A 268 38.33 22.46 37.73
CA SER A 268 39.31 23.04 36.76
C SER A 268 38.90 23.22 35.29
N SER A 269 37.68 22.87 34.87
CA SER A 269 37.26 23.08 33.47
C SER A 269 35.87 23.70 33.34
N ASN A 270 35.86 24.95 32.86
CA ASN A 270 34.81 25.68 32.13
C ASN A 270 33.34 25.31 32.41
N VAL A 271 32.75 25.96 33.43
CA VAL A 271 31.29 26.02 33.64
C VAL A 271 30.53 26.54 32.40
N SER A 272 31.21 27.24 31.48
CA SER A 272 30.65 27.75 30.22
C SER A 272 30.33 26.69 29.15
N ASP A 273 30.96 25.51 29.16
CA ASP A 273 30.77 24.50 28.10
C ASP A 273 29.57 23.56 28.33
N VAL A 274 29.07 23.45 29.57
CA VAL A 274 27.98 22.51 29.92
C VAL A 274 26.59 23.09 29.61
N GLN A 275 26.42 24.41 29.71
CA GLN A 275 25.15 25.09 29.44
C GLN A 275 24.64 24.97 27.98
N PRO A 276 25.46 25.17 26.93
CA PRO A 276 25.00 24.99 25.55
C PRO A 276 24.65 23.53 25.23
N LEU A 277 25.34 22.57 25.85
CA LEU A 277 25.03 21.15 25.71
C LEU A 277 23.66 20.82 26.32
N LYS A 278 23.36 21.35 27.52
CA LYS A 278 22.05 21.20 28.18
C LYS A 278 20.91 21.76 27.32
N GLU A 279 21.11 22.96 26.77
CA GLU A 279 20.15 23.62 25.89
C GLU A 279 19.92 22.80 24.61
N PHE A 280 20.99 22.28 23.98
CA PHE A 280 20.88 21.40 22.81
C PHE A 280 20.08 20.13 23.09
N ILE A 281 20.34 19.49 24.23
CA ILE A 281 19.64 18.27 24.63
C ILE A 281 18.15 18.53 24.82
N GLU A 282 17.78 19.63 25.49
CA GLU A 282 16.38 19.99 25.71
C GLU A 282 15.65 20.28 24.39
N VAL A 283 16.30 21.00 23.48
CA VAL A 283 15.78 21.29 22.14
C VAL A 283 15.59 20.01 21.33
N VAL A 284 16.60 19.13 21.27
CA VAL A 284 16.52 17.88 20.53
C VAL A 284 15.43 16.97 21.09
N LYS A 285 15.28 16.88 22.42
CA LYS A 285 14.19 16.12 23.06
C LYS A 285 12.81 16.63 22.65
N GLY A 286 12.60 17.96 22.69
CA GLY A 286 11.32 18.57 22.30
C GLY A 286 11.00 18.36 20.81
N VAL A 287 11.99 18.58 19.94
CA VAL A 287 11.85 18.37 18.49
C VAL A 287 11.56 16.91 18.17
N TRP A 288 12.31 15.97 18.76
CA TRP A 288 12.15 14.54 18.53
C TRP A 288 10.72 14.07 18.80
N ILE A 289 10.14 14.45 19.95
CA ILE A 289 8.76 14.07 20.32
C ILE A 289 7.75 14.60 19.29
N PHE A 290 7.90 15.86 18.88
CA PHE A 290 7.03 16.47 17.87
C PHE A 290 7.16 15.75 16.52
N THR A 291 8.39 15.45 16.10
CA THR A 291 8.66 14.86 14.79
C THR A 291 8.25 13.40 14.69
N VAL A 292 8.29 12.64 15.80
CA VAL A 292 7.68 11.31 15.87
C VAL A 292 6.18 11.40 15.55
N GLY A 293 5.46 12.34 16.16
CA GLY A 293 4.03 12.55 15.92
C GLY A 293 3.72 12.90 14.46
N SER A 294 4.44 13.86 13.88
CA SER A 294 4.23 14.28 12.48
C SER A 294 4.66 13.21 11.47
N ALA A 295 5.74 12.49 11.71
CA ALA A 295 6.19 11.39 10.86
C ALA A 295 5.20 10.21 10.88
N CYS A 296 4.61 9.91 12.05
CA CYS A 296 3.55 8.92 12.18
C CYS A 296 2.30 9.33 11.39
N LEU A 297 1.84 10.57 11.56
CA LEU A 297 0.64 11.07 10.87
C LEU A 297 0.80 11.06 9.35
N THR A 298 1.97 11.47 8.85
CA THR A 298 2.29 11.44 7.41
C THR A 298 2.33 10.01 6.87
N SER A 299 2.94 9.08 7.60
CA SER A 299 3.02 7.66 7.22
C SER A 299 1.64 7.01 7.19
N VAL A 300 0.80 7.24 8.21
CA VAL A 300 -0.59 6.77 8.24
C VAL A 300 -1.40 7.35 7.08
N SER A 301 -1.22 8.64 6.78
CA SER A 301 -1.87 9.28 5.62
C SER A 301 -1.47 8.62 4.29
N TYR A 302 -0.22 8.17 4.16
CA TYR A 302 0.23 7.44 2.97
C TYR A 302 -0.42 6.08 2.81
N VAL A 303 -0.59 5.32 3.89
CA VAL A 303 -1.29 4.03 3.87
C VAL A 303 -2.69 4.19 3.26
N PHE A 304 -3.46 5.19 3.72
CA PHE A 304 -4.78 5.49 3.16
C PHE A 304 -4.70 5.99 1.71
N HIS A 305 -3.73 6.83 1.39
CA HIS A 305 -3.55 7.36 0.05
C HIS A 305 -3.21 6.26 -0.98
N ILE A 306 -2.43 5.25 -0.59
CA ILE A 306 -2.09 4.09 -1.45
C ILE A 306 -3.35 3.30 -1.81
N LEU A 307 -4.32 3.14 -0.90
CA LEU A 307 -5.60 2.49 -1.20
C LEU A 307 -6.41 3.27 -2.25
N VAL A 308 -6.44 4.60 -2.14
CA VAL A 308 -7.10 5.46 -3.13
C VAL A 308 -6.41 5.33 -4.49
N CYS A 309 -5.08 5.34 -4.51
CA CYS A 309 -4.29 5.19 -5.73
C CYS A 309 -4.49 3.82 -6.38
N TYR A 310 -4.47 2.74 -5.60
CA TYR A 310 -4.75 1.38 -6.08
C TYR A 310 -6.10 1.34 -6.81
N ARG A 311 -7.17 1.83 -6.18
CA ARG A 311 -8.52 1.87 -6.79
C ARG A 311 -8.52 2.66 -8.09
N LYS A 312 -7.89 3.83 -8.10
CA LYS A 312 -7.84 4.70 -9.28
C LYS A 312 -7.09 4.04 -10.43
N HIS A 313 -5.94 3.41 -10.16
CA HIS A 313 -5.10 2.76 -11.16
C HIS A 313 -5.77 1.50 -11.72
N ILE A 314 -6.35 0.63 -10.88
CA ILE A 314 -7.00 -0.59 -11.35
C ILE A 314 -8.25 -0.29 -12.19
N LYS A 315 -9.04 0.75 -11.85
CA LYS A 315 -10.19 1.19 -12.64
C LYS A 315 -9.77 1.72 -14.02
N ARG A 316 -8.72 2.55 -14.06
CA ARG A 316 -8.15 3.05 -15.34
C ARG A 316 -7.63 1.91 -16.20
N LEU A 317 -6.97 0.94 -15.59
CA LEU A 317 -6.45 -0.23 -16.28
C LEU A 317 -7.58 -1.12 -16.83
N ARG A 318 -8.66 -1.32 -16.06
CA ARG A 318 -9.90 -1.98 -16.52
C ARG A 318 -10.57 -1.27 -17.69
N ALA A 319 -10.52 0.07 -17.72
CA ALA A 319 -11.02 0.89 -18.83
C ALA A 319 -10.08 0.92 -20.06
N GLY A 320 -8.91 0.26 -19.99
CA GLY A 320 -7.91 0.28 -21.07
C GLY A 320 -7.11 1.58 -21.19
N GLN A 321 -7.28 2.52 -20.24
CA GLN A 321 -6.56 3.79 -20.23
C GLN A 321 -5.14 3.60 -19.69
N LYS A 322 -4.18 3.31 -20.58
CA LYS A 322 -2.77 3.08 -20.21
C LYS A 322 -1.91 4.35 -20.15
N GLN A 323 -2.47 5.54 -20.38
CA GLN A 323 -1.71 6.81 -20.42
C GLN A 323 -1.01 7.17 -19.10
N PHE A 324 -1.44 6.61 -17.97
CA PHE A 324 -0.79 6.83 -16.68
C PHE A 324 0.47 5.96 -16.47
N LEU A 325 0.63 4.92 -17.28
CA LEU A 325 1.79 4.04 -17.24
C LEU A 325 2.89 4.61 -18.13
N PRO A 326 4.15 4.57 -17.71
CA PRO A 326 5.24 4.86 -18.61
C PRO A 326 5.28 3.93 -19.81
N VAL A 327 5.75 4.44 -20.94
CA VAL A 327 5.80 3.70 -22.22
C VAL A 327 6.59 2.39 -22.07
N LEU A 328 7.66 2.39 -21.26
CA LEU A 328 8.47 1.20 -20.99
C LEU A 328 7.71 0.08 -20.24
N PHE A 329 6.69 0.42 -19.45
CA PHE A 329 5.86 -0.56 -18.73
C PHE A 329 4.60 -0.97 -19.50
N SER A 330 4.48 -0.60 -20.77
CA SER A 330 3.32 -0.97 -21.61
C SER A 330 3.21 -2.49 -21.84
N LYS A 331 4.33 -3.22 -21.76
CA LYS A 331 4.43 -4.69 -21.82
C LYS A 331 5.35 -5.21 -20.71
N VAL A 332 4.78 -5.44 -19.52
CA VAL A 332 5.51 -6.13 -18.43
C VAL A 332 5.53 -7.63 -18.70
N SER A 333 6.67 -8.29 -18.45
CA SER A 333 6.75 -9.76 -18.63
C SER A 333 5.85 -10.47 -17.61
N SER A 334 5.22 -11.58 -18.01
CA SER A 334 4.34 -12.35 -17.13
C SER A 334 5.06 -12.89 -15.90
N SER A 335 6.31 -13.37 -16.05
CA SER A 335 7.12 -13.86 -14.94
C SER A 335 7.44 -12.76 -13.93
N GLN A 336 7.74 -11.54 -14.41
CA GLN A 336 7.99 -10.40 -13.53
C GLN A 336 6.72 -9.98 -12.78
N SER A 337 5.54 -10.01 -13.41
CA SER A 337 4.27 -9.71 -12.75
C SER A 337 3.93 -10.72 -11.64
N VAL A 338 4.20 -12.01 -11.86
CA VAL A 338 4.02 -13.08 -10.85
C VAL A 338 4.96 -12.89 -9.66
N VAL A 339 6.22 -12.55 -9.91
CA VAL A 339 7.17 -12.26 -8.83
C VAL A 339 6.79 -10.98 -8.08
N ALA A 340 6.27 -9.97 -8.80
CA ALA A 340 5.87 -8.70 -8.23
C ALA A 340 4.68 -8.83 -7.26
N ILE A 341 3.65 -9.61 -7.60
CA ILE A 341 2.50 -9.85 -6.70
C ILE A 341 2.94 -10.51 -5.37
N ALA A 342 3.92 -11.42 -5.42
CA ALA A 342 4.47 -12.10 -4.25
C ALA A 342 5.32 -11.17 -3.37
N ARG A 343 6.13 -10.29 -3.97
CA ARG A 343 7.02 -9.35 -3.26
C ARG A 343 6.29 -8.14 -2.68
N TYR A 344 5.21 -7.70 -3.32
CA TYR A 344 4.53 -6.44 -3.02
C TYR A 344 4.24 -6.25 -1.52
N SER A 345 3.64 -7.24 -0.86
CA SER A 345 3.22 -7.11 0.55
C SER A 345 4.38 -6.80 1.49
N GLY A 346 5.50 -7.51 1.34
CA GLY A 346 6.68 -7.32 2.18
C GLY A 346 7.41 -6.02 1.85
N TRP A 347 7.55 -5.70 0.56
CA TRP A 347 8.18 -4.45 0.14
C TRP A 347 7.36 -3.24 0.58
N GLN A 348 6.04 -3.29 0.50
CA GLN A 348 5.17 -2.20 0.95
C GLN A 348 5.39 -1.84 2.42
N ILE A 349 5.55 -2.84 3.28
CA ILE A 349 5.82 -2.63 4.70
C ILE A 349 7.25 -2.10 4.89
N ALA A 350 8.23 -2.71 4.23
CA ALA A 350 9.63 -2.30 4.36
C ALA A 350 9.87 -0.85 3.93
N TYR A 351 9.34 -0.43 2.78
CA TYR A 351 9.45 0.95 2.29
C TYR A 351 8.69 1.93 3.18
N LEU A 352 7.57 1.53 3.78
CA LEU A 352 6.86 2.39 4.75
C LEU A 352 7.71 2.61 6.00
N LEU A 353 8.33 1.57 6.57
CA LEU A 353 9.18 1.68 7.77
C LEU A 353 10.45 2.49 7.51
N TRP A 354 11.17 2.21 6.42
CA TRP A 354 12.33 3.00 6.01
C TRP A 354 11.96 4.45 5.67
N GLY A 355 10.83 4.63 5.00
CA GLY A 355 10.32 5.95 4.67
C GLY A 355 9.93 6.75 5.90
N TYR A 356 9.30 6.12 6.90
CA TYR A 356 9.05 6.72 8.20
C TYR A 356 10.35 7.21 8.86
N LEU A 357 11.38 6.36 8.92
CA LEU A 357 12.67 6.72 9.51
C LEU A 357 13.32 7.92 8.79
N ILE A 358 13.34 7.92 7.46
CA ILE A 358 13.93 9.00 6.65
C ILE A 358 13.14 10.30 6.82
N ILE A 359 11.80 10.24 6.77
CA ILE A 359 10.94 11.39 7.01
C ILE A 359 11.14 11.93 8.42
N HIS A 360 11.25 11.05 9.41
CA HIS A 360 11.48 11.42 10.80
C HIS A 360 12.82 12.15 10.97
N ILE A 361 13.92 11.60 10.45
CA ILE A 361 15.25 12.24 10.51
C ILE A 361 15.23 13.60 9.81
N MET A 362 14.63 13.69 8.62
CA MET A 362 14.53 14.95 7.90
C MET A 362 13.72 15.99 8.68
N GLN A 363 12.55 15.62 9.20
CA GLN A 363 11.71 16.50 10.02
C GLN A 363 12.44 16.94 11.30
N CYS A 364 13.21 16.05 11.93
CA CYS A 364 14.03 16.36 13.10
C CYS A 364 15.13 17.38 12.76
N LEU A 365 15.87 17.19 11.67
CA LEU A 365 16.87 18.16 11.21
C LEU A 365 16.25 19.53 10.92
N PHE A 366 15.13 19.58 10.19
CA PHE A 366 14.41 20.83 9.95
C PHE A 366 13.88 21.46 11.24
N GLY A 367 13.39 20.65 12.18
CA GLY A 367 12.91 21.11 13.48
C GLY A 367 14.01 21.74 14.34
N VAL A 368 15.19 21.10 14.43
CA VAL A 368 16.34 21.66 15.15
C VAL A 368 16.80 22.97 14.51
N MET A 369 16.93 23.01 13.18
CA MET A 369 17.26 24.24 12.45
C MET A 369 16.23 25.36 12.67
N PHE A 370 14.95 25.02 12.77
CA PHE A 370 13.88 25.97 13.07
C PHE A 370 13.97 26.52 14.50
N ILE A 371 14.21 25.67 15.50
CA ILE A 371 14.32 26.11 16.89
C ILE A 371 15.54 27.01 17.08
N TYR A 372 16.71 26.60 16.58
CA TYR A 372 17.93 27.41 16.68
C TYR A 372 17.88 28.68 15.83
N GLY A 373 17.30 28.60 14.64
CA GLY A 373 17.22 29.73 13.72
C GLY A 373 16.18 30.78 14.11
N LEU A 374 15.05 30.38 14.69
CA LEU A 374 13.92 31.28 14.97
C LEU A 374 13.55 31.38 16.45
N VAL A 375 13.32 30.26 17.12
CA VAL A 375 12.73 30.27 18.47
C VAL A 375 13.73 30.73 19.54
N LEU A 376 14.96 30.24 19.48
CA LEU A 376 15.98 30.53 20.49
C LEU A 376 16.45 32.01 20.50
N PRO A 377 16.71 32.64 19.34
CA PRO A 377 17.04 34.07 19.29
C PRO A 377 15.91 34.95 19.83
N ILE A 378 14.65 34.58 19.56
CA ILE A 378 13.47 35.30 20.09
C ILE A 378 13.44 35.20 21.62
N LYS A 379 13.61 33.99 22.18
CA LYS A 379 13.61 33.78 23.64
C LYS A 379 14.75 34.51 24.35
N LYS A 380 15.93 34.60 23.72
CA LYS A 380 17.13 35.28 24.24
C LYS A 380 17.10 36.81 24.03
N GLY A 381 16.02 37.37 23.47
CA GLY A 381 15.89 38.81 23.22
C GLY A 381 16.69 39.33 22.01
N GLN A 382 17.36 38.45 21.26
CA GLN A 382 18.10 38.76 20.02
C GLN A 382 17.24 38.63 18.76
N GLY A 383 15.91 38.59 18.90
CA GLY A 383 14.97 38.39 17.80
C GLY A 383 15.05 39.47 16.71
N ILE A 384 15.43 40.71 17.06
CA ILE A 384 15.57 41.82 16.08
C ILE A 384 16.77 41.59 15.16
N GLU A 385 17.89 41.10 15.70
CA GLU A 385 19.10 40.79 14.91
C GLU A 385 18.87 39.59 14.00
N MET A 386 18.20 38.56 14.52
CA MET A 386 17.71 37.43 13.73
C MET A 386 16.75 37.88 12.62
N ALA A 387 15.79 38.76 12.92
CA ALA A 387 14.84 39.27 11.93
C ALA A 387 15.54 40.12 10.85
N LYS A 388 16.57 40.87 11.22
CA LYS A 388 17.42 41.59 10.27
C LYS A 388 18.17 40.63 9.36
N SER A 389 18.78 39.58 9.90
CA SER A 389 19.50 38.55 9.14
C SER A 389 18.58 37.73 8.22
N LEU A 390 17.40 37.34 8.71
CA LEU A 390 16.39 36.67 7.89
C LEU A 390 15.84 37.64 6.82
N GLY A 391 15.64 38.90 7.18
CA GLY A 391 15.19 39.96 6.29
C GLY A 391 16.16 40.23 5.15
N THR A 392 17.48 40.24 5.40
CA THR A 392 18.47 40.34 4.32
C THR A 392 18.47 39.10 3.43
N GLY A 393 18.30 37.90 3.98
CA GLY A 393 18.13 36.67 3.20
C GLY A 393 16.87 36.70 2.31
N ILE A 394 15.72 37.08 2.84
CA ILE A 394 14.47 37.21 2.08
C ILE A 394 14.59 38.30 1.02
N PHE A 395 15.20 39.44 1.36
CA PHE A 395 15.42 40.53 0.42
C PHE A 395 16.33 40.13 -0.73
N THR A 396 17.44 39.44 -0.48
CA THR A 396 18.33 38.94 -1.55
C THR A 396 17.59 37.96 -2.47
N LEU A 397 16.78 37.05 -1.93
CA LEU A 397 15.93 36.15 -2.73
C LEU A 397 14.87 36.93 -3.54
N ALA A 398 14.24 37.94 -2.93
CA ALA A 398 13.26 38.79 -3.60
C ALA A 398 13.87 39.61 -4.74
N VAL A 399 15.10 40.10 -4.58
CA VAL A 399 15.87 40.78 -5.65
C VAL A 399 16.15 39.81 -6.80
N VAL A 400 16.60 38.59 -6.52
CA VAL A 400 16.85 37.55 -7.53
C VAL A 400 15.57 37.22 -8.32
N ILE A 401 14.45 36.99 -7.63
CA ILE A 401 13.14 36.75 -8.26
C ILE A 401 12.67 37.99 -9.03
N GLY A 402 12.87 39.19 -8.48
CA GLY A 402 12.54 40.45 -9.10
C GLY A 402 13.27 40.65 -10.43
N ILE A 403 14.56 40.33 -10.50
CA ILE A 403 15.35 40.37 -11.74
C ILE A 403 14.77 39.40 -12.78
N LEU A 404 14.43 38.16 -12.40
CA LEU A 404 13.81 37.19 -13.32
C LEU A 404 12.46 37.68 -13.87
N VAL A 405 11.61 38.23 -13.01
CA VAL A 405 10.31 38.78 -13.41
C VAL A 405 10.48 40.01 -14.30
N LEU A 406 11.46 40.88 -13.99
CA LEU A 406 11.79 42.05 -14.81
C LEU A 406 12.28 41.62 -16.20
N GLN A 407 13.18 40.65 -16.28
CA GLN A 407 13.64 40.08 -17.56
C GLN A 407 12.46 39.54 -18.38
N MET A 408 11.57 38.77 -17.76
CA MET A 408 10.38 38.21 -18.42
C MET A 408 9.42 39.30 -18.91
N LYS A 409 9.14 40.34 -18.10
CA LYS A 409 8.27 41.46 -18.48
C LYS A 409 8.87 42.31 -19.59
N THR A 410 10.16 42.62 -19.52
CA THR A 410 10.87 43.38 -20.55
C THR A 410 10.85 42.61 -21.88
N ALA A 411 11.10 41.30 -21.84
CA ALA A 411 11.01 40.45 -23.03
C ALA A 411 9.60 40.39 -23.63
N SER A 412 8.58 40.26 -22.77
CA SER A 412 7.17 40.25 -23.19
C SER A 412 6.70 41.58 -23.78
N ARG A 413 7.15 42.71 -23.23
CA ARG A 413 6.70 44.03 -23.67
C ARG A 413 7.45 44.53 -24.91
N PHE A 414 8.78 44.45 -24.92
CA PHE A 414 9.62 45.12 -25.93
C PHE A 414 10.04 44.23 -27.11
N PHE A 415 10.20 42.91 -26.91
CA PHE A 415 10.74 42.03 -27.95
C PHE A 415 9.69 41.13 -28.60
N LEU A 416 8.52 40.95 -28.00
CA LEU A 416 7.43 40.15 -28.58
C LEU A 416 6.51 41.00 -29.46
N GLN A 417 6.24 40.50 -30.66
CA GLN A 417 5.32 41.12 -31.63
C GLN A 417 3.94 41.41 -30.99
N PRO A 418 3.23 42.45 -31.47
CA PRO A 418 1.87 42.71 -31.04
C PRO A 418 0.95 41.52 -31.35
N LYS A 419 -0.17 41.45 -30.64
CA LYS A 419 -1.16 40.39 -30.86
C LYS A 419 -1.68 40.45 -32.29
N ILE A 420 -1.83 39.28 -32.93
CA ILE A 420 -2.32 39.17 -34.31
C ILE A 420 -3.84 39.40 -34.32
N LEU A 421 -4.57 38.79 -33.37
CA LEU A 421 -5.96 39.14 -33.07
C LEU A 421 -6.08 39.82 -31.70
N PRO A 422 -6.95 40.83 -31.54
CA PRO A 422 -7.19 41.47 -30.24
C PRO A 422 -7.75 40.51 -29.18
N ASP A 423 -8.45 39.44 -29.59
CA ASP A 423 -9.00 38.39 -28.71
C ASP A 423 -7.96 37.35 -28.24
N ASP A 424 -6.74 37.34 -28.78
CA ASP A 424 -5.72 36.37 -28.37
C ASP A 424 -5.24 36.66 -26.93
N LYS A 425 -5.17 35.61 -26.09
CA LYS A 425 -4.73 35.75 -24.69
C LYS A 425 -3.26 36.11 -24.56
N GLU A 426 -2.42 35.59 -25.44
CA GLU A 426 -0.96 35.74 -25.40
C GLU A 426 -0.43 36.38 -26.69
N LYS A 427 0.70 37.07 -26.61
CA LYS A 427 1.40 37.58 -27.81
C LYS A 427 1.99 36.39 -28.59
N PRO A 428 2.02 36.43 -29.93
CA PRO A 428 2.63 35.37 -30.73
C PRO A 428 4.14 35.25 -30.43
N LEU A 429 4.69 34.04 -30.50
CA LEU A 429 6.12 33.77 -30.34
C LEU A 429 6.94 34.23 -31.57
N ALA A 430 6.92 35.53 -31.83
CA ALA A 430 7.67 36.16 -32.90
C ALA A 430 8.37 37.41 -32.35
N LEU A 431 9.66 37.52 -32.66
CA LEU A 431 10.51 38.60 -32.17
C LEU A 431 10.38 39.84 -33.04
N ASP A 432 10.09 40.96 -32.40
CA ASP A 432 10.26 42.30 -32.95
C ASP A 432 11.61 42.89 -32.48
N ASN A 433 12.20 43.77 -33.28
CA ASN A 433 13.50 44.42 -33.03
C ASN A 433 14.63 43.43 -32.62
N ARG A 434 14.95 42.48 -33.52
CA ARG A 434 15.96 41.43 -33.29
C ARG A 434 17.33 41.98 -32.84
N LYS A 435 17.79 43.12 -33.38
CA LYS A 435 19.09 43.71 -33.02
C LYS A 435 19.15 44.14 -31.55
N ALA A 436 18.09 44.77 -31.04
CA ALA A 436 18.01 45.15 -29.63
C ALA A 436 17.93 43.92 -28.72
N PHE A 437 17.24 42.85 -29.14
CA PHE A 437 17.21 41.59 -28.41
C PHE A 437 18.60 40.95 -28.29
N HIS A 438 19.41 40.98 -29.36
CA HIS A 438 20.78 40.47 -29.31
C HIS A 438 21.66 41.24 -28.31
N ASN A 439 21.60 42.58 -28.31
CA ASN A 439 22.32 43.39 -27.33
C ASN A 439 21.81 43.16 -25.90
N PHE A 440 20.50 43.08 -25.70
CA PHE A 440 19.89 42.78 -24.40
C PHE A 440 20.35 41.42 -23.86
N ASN A 441 20.39 40.39 -24.70
CA ASN A 441 20.86 39.08 -24.32
C ASN A 441 22.37 39.07 -24.01
N TYR A 442 23.18 39.84 -24.75
CA TYR A 442 24.61 39.97 -24.48
C TYR A 442 24.89 40.55 -23.08
N PHE A 443 24.23 41.66 -22.71
CA PHE A 443 24.42 42.27 -21.39
C PHE A 443 23.91 41.38 -20.25
N LEU A 444 22.82 40.65 -20.46
CA LEU A 444 22.27 39.74 -19.46
C LEU A 444 22.99 38.39 -19.37
N PHE A 445 23.86 38.07 -20.32
CA PHE A 445 24.51 36.77 -20.41
C PHE A 445 25.20 36.37 -19.09
N PHE A 446 26.07 37.24 -18.56
CA PHE A 446 26.81 36.97 -17.32
C PHE A 446 25.90 36.91 -16.09
N SER A 447 24.90 37.78 -16.00
CA SER A 447 23.91 37.73 -14.92
C SER A 447 23.09 36.43 -14.95
N ASN A 448 22.73 35.95 -16.15
CA ASN A 448 22.00 34.71 -16.34
C ASN A 448 22.84 33.46 -15.97
N VAL A 449 24.17 33.51 -16.11
CA VAL A 449 25.06 32.44 -15.62
C VAL A 449 24.96 32.32 -14.10
N MET A 450 25.02 33.43 -13.36
CA MET A 450 24.89 33.44 -11.90
C MET A 450 23.51 32.97 -11.44
N LEU A 451 22.45 33.45 -12.10
CA LEU A 451 21.08 32.97 -11.85
C LEU A 451 20.95 31.47 -12.16
N GLY A 452 21.57 30.98 -13.24
CA GLY A 452 21.59 29.57 -13.61
C GLY A 452 22.27 28.68 -12.58
N LEU A 453 23.41 29.11 -12.01
CA LEU A 453 24.08 28.39 -10.92
C LEU A 453 23.18 28.27 -9.69
N SER A 454 22.52 29.37 -9.29
CA SER A 454 21.59 29.35 -8.16
C SER A 454 20.38 28.42 -8.40
N ALA A 455 19.84 28.43 -9.62
CA ALA A 455 18.72 27.56 -10.00
C ALA A 455 19.13 26.08 -10.02
N CYS A 456 20.38 25.77 -10.37
CA CYS A 456 20.93 24.42 -10.32
C CYS A 456 21.02 23.88 -8.88
N LEU A 457 21.55 24.69 -7.95
CA LEU A 457 21.59 24.33 -6.53
C LEU A 457 20.18 24.17 -5.95
N PHE A 458 19.26 25.09 -6.28
CA PHE A 458 17.86 24.98 -5.88
C PHE A 458 17.20 23.71 -6.42
N ARG A 459 17.47 23.33 -7.68
CA ARG A 459 16.99 22.08 -8.28
C ARG A 459 17.47 20.86 -7.49
N LEU A 460 18.75 20.81 -7.10
CA LEU A 460 19.30 19.71 -6.31
C LEU A 460 18.60 19.60 -4.95
N LEU A 461 18.47 20.73 -4.24
CA LEU A 461 17.84 20.80 -2.93
C LEU A 461 16.35 20.39 -2.98
N CYS A 462 15.58 20.94 -3.91
CA CYS A 462 14.18 20.55 -4.09
C CYS A 462 14.03 19.07 -4.45
N SER A 463 14.91 18.53 -5.29
CA SER A 463 14.87 17.11 -5.66
C SER A 463 15.16 16.21 -4.45
N GLY A 464 16.13 16.59 -3.61
CA GLY A 464 16.44 15.87 -2.36
C GLY A 464 15.29 15.87 -1.37
N ILE A 465 14.70 17.04 -1.09
CA ILE A 465 13.57 17.17 -0.15
C ILE A 465 12.34 16.42 -0.67
N MET A 466 11.97 16.60 -1.94
CA MET A 466 10.83 15.89 -2.54
C MET A 466 11.05 14.38 -2.59
N GLY A 467 12.27 13.94 -2.89
CA GLY A 467 12.65 12.53 -2.90
C GLY A 467 12.52 11.90 -1.51
N ALA A 468 13.07 12.53 -0.47
CA ALA A 468 12.98 12.07 0.90
C ALA A 468 11.53 12.04 1.42
N TRP A 469 10.71 13.04 1.06
CA TRP A 469 9.30 13.10 1.44
C TRP A 469 8.48 11.96 0.80
N LEU A 470 8.78 11.62 -0.46
CA LEU A 470 8.02 10.63 -1.26
C LEU A 470 8.57 9.21 -1.16
N ILE A 471 9.71 8.96 -0.49
CA ILE A 471 10.39 7.67 -0.51
C ILE A 471 9.55 6.52 0.07
N ALA A 472 8.69 6.81 1.04
CA ALA A 472 7.79 5.83 1.65
C ALA A 472 6.74 5.27 0.67
N ARG A 473 6.55 5.93 -0.47
CA ARG A 473 5.47 5.67 -1.42
C ARG A 473 5.95 4.91 -2.65
N ILE A 474 5.51 3.67 -2.77
CA ILE A 474 5.83 2.79 -3.90
C ILE A 474 4.89 3.04 -5.10
N ASP A 475 3.78 3.74 -4.92
CA ASP A 475 2.80 3.99 -5.97
C ASP A 475 3.29 4.97 -7.05
N ARG A 476 4.40 5.67 -6.79
CA ARG A 476 5.06 6.60 -7.71
C ARG A 476 6.55 6.30 -7.75
N THR A 477 7.16 6.61 -8.87
CA THR A 477 8.61 6.53 -9.01
C THR A 477 9.29 7.82 -8.56
N ILE A 478 10.44 7.66 -7.91
CA ILE A 478 11.34 8.76 -7.54
C ILE A 478 12.27 9.10 -8.73
N MET A 479 12.45 8.16 -9.65
CA MET A 479 13.37 8.29 -10.77
C MET A 479 12.81 9.21 -11.87
N PRO A 480 13.67 9.92 -12.60
CA PRO A 480 13.24 10.73 -13.74
C PRO A 480 12.64 9.86 -14.85
N LYS A 481 11.76 10.46 -15.66
CA LYS A 481 11.15 9.81 -16.83
C LYS A 481 12.24 9.20 -17.72
N GLY A 482 12.10 7.92 -18.06
CA GLY A 482 13.09 7.13 -18.81
C GLY A 482 13.93 6.21 -17.94
N TYR A 483 14.20 6.56 -16.67
CA TYR A 483 14.95 5.73 -15.71
C TYR A 483 14.05 5.02 -14.69
N GLU A 484 12.73 5.08 -14.88
CA GLU A 484 11.72 4.52 -13.98
C GLU A 484 11.83 2.99 -13.84
N VAL A 485 12.50 2.32 -14.78
CA VAL A 485 12.78 0.87 -14.71
C VAL A 485 13.79 0.51 -13.63
N ALA A 486 14.67 1.45 -13.25
CA ALA A 486 15.64 1.25 -12.16
C ALA A 486 14.95 1.23 -10.79
N ASP A 487 13.76 1.82 -10.68
CA ASP A 487 12.96 1.81 -9.47
C ASP A 487 12.25 0.45 -9.28
N MET A 488 12.88 -0.41 -8.49
CA MET A 488 12.38 -1.75 -8.20
C MET A 488 11.04 -1.71 -7.46
N GLY A 489 10.86 -0.73 -6.56
CA GLY A 489 9.61 -0.55 -5.81
C GLY A 489 8.47 -0.29 -6.79
N TYR A 490 8.60 0.77 -7.59
CA TYR A 490 7.56 1.14 -8.56
C TYR A 490 7.30 0.02 -9.57
N LYS A 491 8.34 -0.66 -10.06
CA LYS A 491 8.20 -1.84 -10.94
C LYS A 491 7.36 -2.95 -10.29
N THR A 492 7.55 -3.20 -8.99
CA THR A 492 6.77 -4.20 -8.23
C THR A 492 5.31 -3.78 -8.09
N TRP A 493 5.04 -2.50 -7.87
CA TRP A 493 3.66 -1.97 -7.86
C TRP A 493 2.96 -2.13 -9.20
N ILE A 494 3.62 -1.80 -10.30
CA ILE A 494 3.06 -1.96 -11.65
C ILE A 494 2.83 -3.42 -12.00
N GLY A 495 3.80 -4.30 -11.74
CA GLY A 495 3.67 -5.75 -11.98
C GLY A 495 2.51 -6.36 -11.18
N MET A 496 2.35 -5.92 -9.94
CA MET A 496 1.21 -6.29 -9.09
C MET A 496 -0.13 -5.85 -9.69
N LEU A 497 -0.25 -4.60 -10.16
CA LEU A 497 -1.47 -4.08 -10.77
C LEU A 497 -1.85 -4.84 -12.05
N PHE A 498 -0.87 -5.21 -12.87
CA PHE A 498 -1.12 -6.03 -14.07
C PHE A 498 -1.63 -7.41 -13.70
N MET A 499 -1.01 -8.06 -12.72
CA MET A 499 -1.44 -9.38 -12.24
C MET A 499 -2.90 -9.34 -11.74
N ASP A 500 -3.23 -8.36 -10.89
CA ASP A 500 -4.60 -8.18 -10.42
C ASP A 500 -5.56 -7.86 -11.56
N HIS A 501 -5.15 -7.03 -12.53
CA HIS A 501 -5.99 -6.72 -13.69
C HIS A 501 -6.31 -7.95 -14.53
N TYR A 502 -5.35 -8.84 -14.79
CA TYR A 502 -5.59 -10.02 -15.62
C TYR A 502 -6.45 -11.08 -14.91
N HIS A 503 -6.25 -11.29 -13.60
CA HIS A 503 -6.95 -12.34 -12.86
C HIS A 503 -8.28 -11.90 -12.24
N THR A 504 -8.44 -10.61 -11.93
CA THR A 504 -9.62 -10.07 -11.22
C THR A 504 -10.48 -9.14 -12.09
N ASN A 505 -10.35 -9.21 -13.42
CA ASN A 505 -11.19 -8.40 -14.30
C ASN A 505 -12.65 -8.88 -14.21
N PRO A 506 -13.59 -8.06 -13.68
CA PRO A 506 -14.97 -8.48 -13.50
C PRO A 506 -15.66 -8.79 -14.84
N ILE A 507 -15.27 -8.11 -15.93
CA ILE A 507 -15.86 -8.34 -17.26
C ILE A 507 -15.48 -9.73 -17.77
N LEU A 508 -14.21 -10.11 -17.64
CA LEU A 508 -13.70 -11.41 -18.08
C LEU A 508 -14.27 -12.55 -17.22
N LEU A 509 -14.32 -12.35 -15.90
CA LEU A 509 -14.88 -13.33 -14.96
C LEU A 509 -16.38 -13.54 -15.20
N CYS A 510 -17.16 -12.46 -15.36
CA CYS A 510 -18.58 -12.56 -15.74
C CYS A 510 -18.76 -13.29 -17.07
N PHE A 511 -17.95 -12.95 -18.09
CA PHE A 511 -18.03 -13.61 -19.40
C PHE A 511 -17.71 -15.12 -19.31
N GLY A 512 -16.64 -15.48 -18.61
CA GLY A 512 -16.27 -16.88 -18.37
C GLY A 512 -17.35 -17.64 -17.61
N HIS A 513 -17.93 -17.03 -16.57
CA HIS A 513 -19.04 -17.62 -15.81
C HIS A 513 -20.27 -17.85 -16.71
N LEU A 514 -20.66 -16.88 -17.53
CA LEU A 514 -21.78 -17.03 -18.47
C LEU A 514 -21.54 -18.18 -19.47
N LEU A 515 -20.31 -18.32 -19.98
CA LEU A 515 -19.94 -19.44 -20.85
C LEU A 515 -19.99 -20.78 -20.13
N ALA A 516 -19.49 -20.84 -18.90
CA ALA A 516 -19.48 -22.07 -18.09
C ALA A 516 -20.90 -22.54 -17.75
N VAL A 517 -21.78 -21.62 -17.34
CA VAL A 517 -23.21 -21.90 -17.10
C VAL A 517 -23.87 -22.39 -18.39
N LYS A 518 -23.65 -21.70 -19.52
CA LYS A 518 -24.23 -22.11 -20.80
C LYS A 518 -23.74 -23.48 -21.26
N SER A 519 -22.46 -23.79 -21.05
CA SER A 519 -21.89 -25.10 -21.37
C SER A 519 -22.53 -26.21 -20.54
N ARG A 520 -22.75 -25.97 -19.23
CA ARG A 520 -23.44 -26.92 -18.34
C ARG A 520 -24.90 -27.13 -18.73
N GLU A 521 -25.63 -26.05 -19.01
CA GLU A 521 -27.01 -26.13 -19.51
C GLU A 521 -27.09 -26.95 -20.81
N ASN A 522 -26.17 -26.72 -21.75
CA ASN A 522 -26.14 -27.47 -23.01
C ASN A 522 -25.81 -28.95 -22.80
N GLN A 523 -24.98 -29.31 -21.81
CA GLN A 523 -24.71 -30.70 -21.44
C GLN A 523 -25.95 -31.37 -20.84
N GLN A 524 -26.57 -30.75 -19.83
CA GLN A 524 -27.80 -31.23 -19.21
C GLN A 524 -28.94 -31.39 -20.22
N GLN A 525 -29.04 -30.45 -21.17
CA GLN A 525 -30.03 -30.54 -22.23
C GLN A 525 -29.75 -31.73 -23.15
N LYS A 526 -28.50 -32.00 -23.54
CA LYS A 526 -28.15 -33.23 -24.31
C LYS A 526 -28.50 -34.52 -23.55
N ASP A 527 -28.26 -34.57 -22.25
CA ASP A 527 -28.56 -35.73 -21.41
C ASP A 527 -30.08 -35.94 -21.20
N THR A 528 -30.86 -34.85 -21.26
CA THR A 528 -32.33 -34.89 -21.16
C THR A 528 -32.99 -35.24 -22.49
N TYR A 529 -32.44 -34.77 -23.62
CA TYR A 529 -32.94 -35.08 -24.97
C TYR A 529 -32.73 -36.55 -25.36
N SER A 530 -31.82 -37.30 -24.70
CA SER A 530 -31.76 -38.76 -24.84
C SER A 530 -32.89 -39.51 -24.12
N CYS A 531 -33.66 -38.86 -23.24
CA CYS A 531 -34.73 -39.51 -22.46
C CYS A 531 -36.16 -39.05 -22.80
N HIS A 532 -36.33 -37.97 -23.57
CA HIS A 532 -37.65 -37.49 -23.98
C HIS A 532 -37.65 -37.03 -25.44
N VAL A 533 -37.98 -37.98 -26.31
CA VAL A 533 -38.54 -37.71 -27.64
C VAL A 533 -40.05 -37.70 -27.46
N ASP A 534 -40.63 -36.52 -27.25
CA ASP A 534 -41.72 -35.99 -28.10
C ASP A 534 -42.43 -34.77 -27.48
N GLN A 535 -42.98 -33.97 -28.40
CA GLN A 535 -44.04 -32.95 -28.24
C GLN A 535 -43.71 -31.62 -27.54
N LEU A 536 -43.51 -30.56 -28.34
CA LEU A 536 -44.56 -29.57 -28.64
C LEU A 536 -43.99 -28.41 -29.47
N THR A 537 -44.71 -28.09 -30.53
CA THR A 537 -44.49 -27.00 -31.47
C THR A 537 -44.83 -25.67 -30.80
N ASP A 538 -43.82 -24.86 -30.54
CA ASP A 538 -43.99 -23.43 -30.33
C ASP A 538 -43.05 -22.69 -31.28
N PHE A 539 -43.49 -21.55 -31.81
CA PHE A 539 -42.80 -20.72 -32.80
C PHE A 539 -41.37 -20.35 -32.35
N ARG A 540 -40.41 -21.25 -32.60
CA ARG A 540 -39.00 -21.02 -32.33
C ARG A 540 -38.45 -20.13 -33.42
N VAL A 541 -38.49 -18.81 -33.22
CA VAL A 541 -37.59 -17.90 -33.94
C VAL A 541 -36.18 -18.49 -33.82
N SER A 542 -35.58 -18.84 -34.97
CA SER A 542 -34.27 -19.47 -34.99
C SER A 542 -33.30 -18.66 -34.12
N LYS A 543 -32.65 -19.30 -33.14
CA LYS A 543 -31.67 -18.63 -32.27
C LYS A 543 -30.66 -17.82 -33.09
N LYS A 544 -30.30 -18.35 -34.27
CA LYS A 544 -29.42 -17.72 -35.26
C LYS A 544 -30.00 -16.41 -35.82
N ALA A 545 -31.30 -16.35 -36.11
CA ALA A 545 -31.96 -15.14 -36.56
C ALA A 545 -31.95 -14.06 -35.46
N ARG A 546 -32.28 -14.42 -34.22
CA ARG A 546 -32.24 -13.50 -33.07
C ARG A 546 -30.83 -12.93 -32.85
N THR A 547 -29.79 -13.76 -32.92
CA THR A 547 -28.38 -13.29 -32.80
C THR A 547 -28.00 -12.33 -33.93
N ARG A 548 -28.44 -12.59 -35.17
CA ARG A 548 -28.20 -11.68 -36.30
C ARG A 548 -28.86 -10.32 -36.12
N TRP A 549 -30.11 -10.30 -35.64
CA TRP A 549 -30.83 -9.06 -35.32
C TRP A 549 -30.17 -8.26 -34.20
N LEU A 550 -29.76 -8.92 -33.12
CA LEU A 550 -29.04 -8.27 -32.02
C LEU A 550 -27.70 -7.67 -32.50
N LEU A 551 -26.97 -8.40 -33.34
CA LEU A 551 -25.72 -7.92 -33.92
C LEU A 551 -25.93 -6.68 -34.80
N LEU A 552 -26.96 -6.69 -35.65
CA LEU A 552 -27.33 -5.53 -36.46
C LEU A 552 -27.68 -4.33 -35.58
N TYR A 553 -28.52 -4.54 -34.55
CA TYR A 553 -28.90 -3.49 -33.60
C TYR A 553 -27.68 -2.88 -32.89
N THR A 554 -26.74 -3.70 -32.42
CA THR A 554 -25.50 -3.21 -31.79
C THR A 554 -24.65 -2.38 -32.74
N LEU A 555 -24.52 -2.78 -34.01
CA LEU A 555 -23.74 -2.06 -35.01
C LEU A 555 -24.38 -0.73 -35.42
N LEU A 556 -25.70 -0.69 -35.57
CA LEU A 556 -26.43 0.54 -35.85
C LEU A 556 -26.27 1.58 -34.73
N LYS A 557 -26.23 1.13 -33.46
CA LYS A 557 -26.02 2.02 -32.30
C LYS A 557 -24.55 2.37 -32.06
N ASN A 558 -23.59 1.68 -32.67
CA ASN A 558 -22.16 1.89 -32.47
C ASN A 558 -21.40 1.89 -33.82
N PRO A 559 -21.49 2.99 -34.60
CA PRO A 559 -20.98 3.02 -35.98
C PRO A 559 -19.46 2.77 -36.07
N CYS A 560 -18.67 3.22 -35.08
CA CYS A 560 -17.22 3.00 -35.04
C CYS A 560 -16.84 1.50 -35.01
N LEU A 561 -17.69 0.63 -34.43
CA LEU A 561 -17.44 -0.81 -34.39
C LEU A 561 -17.64 -1.48 -35.76
N SER A 562 -18.44 -0.87 -36.64
CA SER A 562 -18.65 -1.38 -38.00
C SER A 562 -17.33 -1.38 -38.79
N ALA A 563 -16.54 -0.31 -38.64
CA ALA A 563 -15.23 -0.17 -39.27
C ALA A 563 -14.18 -1.16 -38.73
N LEU A 564 -14.26 -1.55 -37.45
CA LEU A 564 -13.34 -2.51 -36.83
C LEU A 564 -13.70 -3.97 -37.11
N ARG A 565 -14.98 -4.27 -37.39
CA ARG A 565 -15.47 -5.63 -37.57
C ARG A 565 -15.04 -6.24 -38.90
N LYS A 566 -15.07 -5.46 -39.98
CA LYS A 566 -14.58 -5.90 -41.28
C LYS A 566 -13.14 -5.39 -41.40
N PRO A 567 -12.12 -6.27 -41.41
CA PRO A 567 -10.78 -5.82 -41.76
C PRO A 567 -10.85 -5.20 -43.15
N ARG A 568 -10.20 -4.05 -43.32
CA ARG A 568 -10.02 -3.46 -44.65
C ARG A 568 -9.14 -4.36 -45.51
#